data_AF-A0A1F1KL92-F1
#
_entry.id   AF-A0A1F1KL92-F1
#
_cell.length_a   1.000
_cell.length_b   1.000
_cell.length_c   1.000
_cell.angle_alpha   90.00
_cell.angle_beta   90.00
_cell.angle_gamma   90.00
#
_symmetry.space_group_name_H-M   'P 1'
#
loop_
_entity.id
_entity.type
_entity.pdbx_description
1 polymer ?
#
loop_
_entity_poly.entity_id
_entity_poly.type
_entity_poly.pdbx_seq_one_letter_code
_entity_poly.pdbx_strand_id
1 'polypeptide(L)'
;MLGRLHESHDPQVPADSLPQDLADDIEAAGYYPALVADVVATAVAGQEVQAHLVHQEATFDTDTVRRHLTVLVLTPGRLVIAHADDREAEHVESAPVAMATTETVPLSRLRGVVLSHVMANPEDYRPGSLGREVTLTLGWGAISRLDLVPAGCADPQCEGDHGYEGTVAGDDISLRVSGEVSGAQAVQEALDFARAVQANLGR
;
A
#
# COMPACT_ATOMS: atom_id res chain seq x y z
N MET A 1 26.82 -39.66 24.53
CA MET A 1 27.28 -38.30 24.18
C MET A 1 26.70 -37.97 22.82
N LEU A 2 25.46 -37.47 22.76
CA LEU A 2 24.79 -37.03 21.54
C LEU A 2 24.04 -35.74 21.90
N GLY A 3 24.44 -34.66 21.24
CA GLY A 3 24.10 -33.29 21.57
C GLY A 3 22.62 -32.98 21.33
N ARG A 4 22.03 -32.26 22.28
CA ARG A 4 20.74 -31.58 22.11
C ARG A 4 20.93 -30.48 21.07
N LEU A 5 20.09 -30.51 20.03
CA LEU A 5 19.93 -29.38 19.11
C LEU A 5 19.37 -28.20 19.93
N HIS A 6 20.03 -27.05 19.85
CA HIS A 6 19.52 -25.80 20.39
C HIS A 6 18.29 -25.41 19.57
N GLU A 7 17.09 -25.57 20.14
CA GLU A 7 15.93 -24.79 19.71
C GLU A 7 16.20 -23.34 20.13
N SER A 8 16.52 -22.49 19.15
CA SER A 8 16.57 -21.05 19.32
C SER A 8 15.16 -20.55 19.61
N HIS A 9 14.83 -20.40 20.89
CA HIS A 9 13.61 -19.76 21.35
C HIS A 9 13.79 -18.25 21.13
N ASP A 10 13.36 -17.77 19.97
CA ASP A 10 13.24 -16.33 19.74
C ASP A 10 12.31 -15.75 20.82
N PRO A 11 12.67 -14.62 21.45
CA PRO A 11 11.82 -14.01 22.46
C PRO A 11 10.48 -13.65 21.81
N GLN A 12 9.40 -14.29 22.27
CA GLN A 12 8.05 -13.90 21.88
C GLN A 12 7.75 -12.53 22.48
N VAL A 13 7.93 -11.49 21.67
CA VAL A 13 7.40 -10.16 21.96
C VAL A 13 5.87 -10.31 21.99
N PRO A 14 5.17 -9.90 23.06
CA PRO A 14 3.72 -9.99 23.08
C PRO A 14 3.15 -9.16 21.92
N ALA A 15 2.40 -9.81 21.04
CA ALA A 15 1.71 -9.15 19.94
C ALA A 15 0.66 -8.19 20.54
N ASP A 16 0.80 -6.90 20.27
CA ASP A 16 -0.29 -5.95 20.51
C ASP A 16 -1.50 -6.43 19.68
N SER A 17 -2.65 -6.68 20.32
CA SER A 17 -3.80 -7.22 19.61
C SER A 17 -4.42 -6.16 18.69
N LEU A 18 -4.50 -6.47 17.40
CA LEU A 18 -5.26 -5.66 16.44
C LEU A 18 -6.78 -5.74 16.71
N PRO A 19 -7.55 -4.73 16.29
CA PRO A 19 -9.00 -4.87 16.16
C PRO A 19 -9.38 -6.13 15.38
N GLN A 20 -10.48 -6.76 15.78
CA GLN A 20 -10.88 -8.06 15.22
C GLN A 20 -11.19 -7.99 13.73
N ASP A 21 -11.85 -6.92 13.28
CA ASP A 21 -12.15 -6.68 11.87
C ASP A 21 -10.88 -6.56 11.01
N LEU A 22 -9.88 -5.80 11.47
CA LEU A 22 -8.57 -5.74 10.79
C LEU A 22 -7.87 -7.10 10.76
N ALA A 23 -7.91 -7.86 11.86
CA ALA A 23 -7.32 -9.18 11.93
C ALA A 23 -8.03 -10.18 10.97
N ASP A 24 -9.36 -10.14 10.91
CA ASP A 24 -10.18 -10.97 10.03
C ASP A 24 -9.90 -10.64 8.54
N ASP A 25 -9.74 -9.37 8.19
CA ASP A 25 -9.41 -8.94 6.82
C ASP A 25 -7.99 -9.36 6.40
N ILE A 26 -7.01 -9.32 7.33
CA ILE A 26 -5.66 -9.85 7.09
C ILE A 26 -5.69 -11.36 6.89
N GLU A 27 -6.48 -12.09 7.69
CA GLU A 27 -6.66 -13.54 7.54
C GLU A 27 -7.31 -13.89 6.20
N ALA A 28 -8.36 -13.15 5.81
CA ALA A 28 -9.06 -13.33 4.54
C ALA A 28 -8.14 -13.10 3.32
N ALA A 29 -7.16 -12.19 3.43
CA ALA A 29 -6.18 -11.96 2.37
C ALA A 29 -5.17 -13.11 2.19
N GLY A 30 -4.98 -13.95 3.21
CA GLY A 30 -4.32 -15.25 3.11
C GLY A 30 -2.82 -15.24 2.81
N TYR A 31 -2.13 -14.10 2.99
CA TYR A 31 -0.68 -13.98 2.79
C TYR A 31 0.06 -13.82 4.12
N TYR A 32 0.62 -14.92 4.63
CA TYR A 32 1.25 -15.02 5.95
C TYR A 32 0.53 -14.21 7.07
N PRO A 33 -0.76 -14.48 7.35
CA PRO A 33 -1.58 -13.60 8.19
C PRO A 33 -1.00 -13.29 9.58
N ALA A 34 -0.45 -14.30 10.26
CA ALA A 34 0.18 -14.11 11.58
C ALA A 34 1.38 -13.15 11.53
N LEU A 35 2.24 -13.28 10.52
CA LEU A 35 3.38 -12.39 10.32
C LEU A 35 2.91 -10.95 10.04
N VAL A 36 1.92 -10.80 9.15
CA VAL A 36 1.38 -9.49 8.78
C VAL A 36 0.72 -8.83 9.99
N ALA A 37 -0.08 -9.58 10.75
CA ALA A 37 -0.73 -9.09 11.95
C ALA A 37 0.30 -8.61 12.99
N ASP A 38 1.35 -9.38 13.26
CA ASP A 38 2.41 -8.99 14.20
C ASP A 38 3.15 -7.71 13.76
N VAL A 39 3.46 -7.60 12.47
CA VAL A 39 4.15 -6.44 11.89
C VAL A 39 3.27 -5.19 11.94
N VAL A 40 1.98 -5.32 11.60
CA VAL A 40 1.01 -4.22 11.66
C VAL A 40 0.77 -3.81 13.11
N ALA A 41 0.58 -4.75 14.03
CA ALA A 41 0.44 -4.52 15.46
C ALA A 41 1.61 -3.71 16.03
N THR A 42 2.83 -4.14 15.71
CA THR A 42 4.07 -3.47 16.12
C THR A 42 4.12 -2.03 15.62
N ALA A 43 3.71 -1.75 14.38
CA ALA A 43 3.71 -0.41 13.82
C ALA A 43 2.54 0.46 14.32
N VAL A 44 1.39 -0.13 14.59
CA VAL A 44 0.23 0.54 15.23
C VAL A 44 0.57 0.91 16.67
N ALA A 45 1.38 0.11 17.38
CA ALA A 45 1.89 0.37 18.73
C ALA A 45 0.79 0.80 19.72
N GLY A 46 -0.28 0.01 19.78
CA GLY A 46 -1.42 0.22 20.68
C GLY A 46 -2.27 1.48 20.44
N GLN A 47 -2.06 2.21 19.34
CA GLN A 47 -2.92 3.34 18.98
C GLN A 47 -4.30 2.87 18.52
N GLU A 48 -5.32 3.70 18.73
CA GLU A 48 -6.66 3.46 18.19
C GLU A 48 -6.61 3.39 16.66
N VAL A 49 -7.20 2.32 16.11
CA VAL A 49 -7.43 2.17 14.67
C VAL A 49 -8.78 2.79 14.33
N GLN A 50 -8.76 3.85 13.53
CA GLN A 50 -9.96 4.58 13.10
C GLN A 50 -10.54 4.05 11.80
N ALA A 51 -9.68 3.55 10.92
CA ALA A 51 -10.05 2.89 9.67
C ALA A 51 -8.87 2.06 9.16
N HIS A 52 -9.14 1.04 8.36
CA HIS A 52 -8.11 0.26 7.68
C HIS A 52 -8.53 -0.14 6.27
N LEU A 53 -7.54 -0.57 5.48
CA LEU A 53 -7.74 -1.19 4.18
C LEU A 53 -6.69 -2.29 4.01
N VAL A 54 -7.14 -3.51 3.73
CA VAL A 54 -6.27 -4.64 3.35
C VAL A 54 -6.45 -4.87 1.86
N HIS A 55 -5.39 -4.72 1.08
CA HIS A 55 -5.42 -4.87 -0.37
C HIS A 55 -4.35 -5.83 -0.84
N GLN A 56 -4.77 -6.89 -1.52
CA GLN A 56 -3.87 -7.86 -2.14
C GLN A 56 -3.78 -7.62 -3.65
N GLU A 57 -2.56 -7.48 -4.12
CA GLU A 57 -2.21 -7.44 -5.53
C GLU A 57 -1.53 -8.77 -5.91
N ALA A 58 -1.97 -9.37 -7.01
CA ALA A 58 -1.34 -10.53 -7.59
C ALA A 58 -0.77 -10.15 -8.95
N THR A 59 0.57 -10.13 -9.03
CA THR A 59 1.24 -9.92 -10.32
C THR A 59 1.62 -11.28 -10.89
N PHE A 60 1.15 -11.54 -12.11
CA PHE A 60 1.53 -12.72 -12.88
C PHE A 60 2.67 -12.33 -13.83
N ASP A 61 3.86 -12.86 -13.58
CA ASP A 61 4.95 -12.87 -14.57
C ASP A 61 5.06 -14.28 -15.18
N THR A 62 5.71 -14.37 -16.33
CA THR A 62 5.86 -15.55 -17.19
C THR A 62 6.29 -16.81 -16.42
N ASP A 63 7.06 -16.65 -15.33
CA ASP A 63 7.60 -17.75 -14.52
C ASP A 63 7.14 -17.76 -13.04
N THR A 64 6.54 -16.69 -12.51
CA THR A 64 6.19 -16.62 -11.07
C THR A 64 4.95 -15.77 -10.77
N VAL A 65 4.15 -16.23 -9.81
CA VAL A 65 3.07 -15.44 -9.20
C VAL A 65 3.66 -14.72 -7.98
N ARG A 66 3.67 -13.39 -8.00
CA ARG A 66 4.06 -12.58 -6.84
C ARG A 66 2.82 -12.09 -6.13
N ARG A 67 2.69 -12.46 -4.85
CA ARG A 67 1.66 -11.93 -3.97
C ARG A 67 2.25 -10.74 -3.23
N HIS A 68 1.58 -9.60 -3.34
CA HIS A 68 1.91 -8.41 -2.59
C HIS A 68 0.68 -8.00 -1.79
N LEU A 69 0.83 -7.89 -0.47
CA LEU A 69 -0.21 -7.44 0.42
C LEU A 69 0.14 -6.04 0.91
N THR A 70 -0.77 -5.11 0.76
CA THR A 70 -0.72 -3.79 1.40
C THR A 70 -1.77 -3.71 2.50
N VAL A 71 -1.38 -3.28 3.69
CA VAL A 71 -2.28 -2.92 4.78
C VAL A 71 -2.11 -1.44 5.10
N LEU A 72 -3.20 -0.68 5.02
CA LEU A 72 -3.26 0.71 5.45
C LEU A 72 -4.03 0.80 6.75
N VAL A 73 -3.50 1.53 7.73
CA VAL A 73 -4.16 1.76 9.03
C VAL A 73 -4.12 3.25 9.35
N LEU A 74 -5.30 3.84 9.48
CA LEU A 74 -5.48 5.21 9.92
C LEU A 74 -5.64 5.22 11.45
N THR A 75 -4.83 6.02 12.13
CA THR A 75 -4.97 6.32 13.56
C THR A 75 -5.17 7.84 13.75
N PRO A 76 -5.45 8.34 14.98
CA PRO A 76 -5.75 9.76 15.19
C PRO A 76 -4.69 10.76 14.69
N GLY A 77 -3.42 10.35 14.53
CA GLY A 77 -2.33 11.25 14.16
C GLY A 77 -1.36 10.71 13.10
N ARG A 78 -1.57 9.48 12.61
CA ARG A 78 -0.69 8.88 11.60
C ARG A 78 -1.42 7.88 10.70
N LEU A 79 -0.90 7.74 9.48
CA LEU A 79 -1.16 6.65 8.58
C LEU A 79 -0.02 5.64 8.73
N VAL A 80 -0.34 4.39 9.05
CA VAL A 80 0.59 3.27 9.02
C VAL A 80 0.35 2.49 7.74
N ILE A 81 1.43 2.16 7.05
CA ILE A 81 1.44 1.41 5.80
C ILE A 81 2.29 0.17 6.05
N ALA A 82 1.76 -1.01 5.77
CA ALA A 82 2.53 -2.24 5.80
C ALA A 82 2.47 -2.90 4.42
N HIS A 83 3.63 -3.33 3.95
CA HIS A 83 3.76 -4.15 2.74
C HIS A 83 4.29 -5.51 3.14
N ALA A 84 3.77 -6.57 2.54
CA ALA A 84 4.31 -7.91 2.65
C ALA A 84 4.38 -8.57 1.27
N ASP A 85 5.56 -9.08 0.91
CA ASP A 85 5.82 -9.70 -0.39
C ASP A 85 6.87 -10.81 -0.31
N ASP A 86 6.90 -11.61 -1.39
CA ASP A 86 7.89 -12.66 -1.56
C ASP A 86 9.22 -12.04 -2.04
N ARG A 87 10.31 -12.34 -1.32
CA ARG A 87 11.66 -12.10 -1.83
C ARG A 87 12.05 -13.19 -2.82
N GLU A 88 12.64 -12.79 -3.94
CA GLU A 88 13.30 -13.74 -4.84
C GLU A 88 14.37 -14.52 -4.09
N ALA A 89 14.29 -15.85 -4.17
CA ALA A 89 15.32 -16.73 -3.68
C ALA A 89 16.61 -16.52 -4.50
N GLU A 90 17.72 -16.19 -3.83
CA GLU A 90 19.02 -16.00 -4.51
C GLU A 90 19.51 -17.27 -5.23
N HIS A 91 19.05 -18.45 -4.79
CA HIS A 91 19.34 -19.75 -5.39
C HIS A 91 18.08 -20.61 -5.43
N VAL A 92 17.92 -21.43 -6.48
CA VAL A 92 16.75 -22.32 -6.73
C VAL A 92 16.41 -23.25 -5.57
N GLU A 93 17.38 -23.59 -4.71
CA GLU A 93 17.20 -24.47 -3.54
C GLU A 93 16.88 -23.71 -2.23
N SER A 94 16.80 -22.38 -2.26
CA SER A 94 16.55 -21.59 -1.05
C SER A 94 15.08 -21.69 -0.64
N ALA A 95 14.86 -21.75 0.68
CA ALA A 95 13.50 -21.65 1.23
C ALA A 95 12.87 -20.29 0.86
N PRO A 96 11.54 -20.21 0.68
CA PRO A 96 10.86 -18.96 0.45
C PRO A 96 11.08 -17.99 1.62
N VAL A 97 11.40 -16.73 1.30
CA VAL A 97 11.58 -15.66 2.28
C VAL A 97 10.48 -14.62 2.05
N ALA A 98 9.65 -14.38 3.05
CA ALA A 98 8.73 -13.26 3.04
C ALA A 98 9.44 -12.02 3.60
N MET A 99 9.25 -10.87 2.97
CA MET A 99 9.64 -9.58 3.49
C MET A 99 8.39 -8.82 3.90
N ALA A 100 8.41 -8.24 5.09
CA ALA A 100 7.38 -7.30 5.52
C ALA A 100 8.05 -5.98 5.95
N THR A 101 7.53 -4.87 5.47
CA THR A 101 8.04 -3.52 5.75
C THR A 101 6.91 -2.62 6.21
N THR A 102 7.17 -1.76 7.18
CA THR A 102 6.20 -0.75 7.64
C THR A 102 6.74 0.66 7.46
N GLU A 103 5.86 1.56 7.04
CA GLU A 103 6.07 3.00 7.02
C GLU A 103 5.03 3.66 7.91
N THR A 104 5.40 4.76 8.56
CA THR A 104 4.50 5.55 9.38
C THR A 104 4.60 7.02 9.00
N VAL A 105 3.48 7.57 8.54
CA VAL A 105 3.37 8.93 8.01
C VAL A 105 2.49 9.75 8.96
N PRO A 106 3.00 10.82 9.58
CA PRO A 106 2.16 11.75 10.34
C PRO A 106 1.06 12.35 9.46
N LEU A 107 -0.17 12.45 9.94
CA LEU A 107 -1.28 13.02 9.14
C LEU A 107 -1.04 14.47 8.74
N SER A 108 -0.31 15.23 9.56
CA SER A 108 0.15 16.59 9.24
C SER A 108 1.09 16.67 8.01
N ARG A 109 1.67 15.55 7.57
CA ARG A 109 2.48 15.45 6.33
C ARG A 109 1.69 14.92 5.14
N LEU A 110 0.50 14.35 5.36
CA LEU A 110 -0.35 13.89 4.28
C LEU A 110 -0.86 15.12 3.50
N ARG A 111 -0.38 15.28 2.26
CA ARG A 111 -0.62 16.48 1.44
C ARG A 111 -1.83 16.35 0.53
N GLY A 112 -2.17 15.14 0.11
CA GLY A 112 -3.22 14.93 -0.85
C GLY A 112 -3.77 13.52 -0.86
N VAL A 113 -5.04 13.43 -1.21
CA VAL A 113 -5.75 12.20 -1.55
C VAL A 113 -6.32 12.41 -2.94
N VAL A 114 -5.95 11.55 -3.88
CA VAL A 114 -6.55 11.50 -5.22
C VAL A 114 -7.34 10.21 -5.31
N LEU A 115 -8.61 10.32 -5.70
CA LEU A 115 -9.46 9.17 -5.92
C LEU A 115 -9.98 9.22 -7.36
N SER A 116 -9.52 8.29 -8.18
CA SER A 116 -9.94 8.15 -9.57
C SER A 116 -10.95 7.01 -9.68
N HIS A 117 -12.09 7.27 -10.31
CA HIS A 117 -13.13 6.27 -10.51
C HIS A 117 -13.16 5.83 -11.97
N VAL A 118 -13.22 4.53 -12.20
CA VAL A 118 -13.45 3.97 -13.54
C VAL A 118 -14.90 3.51 -13.63
N MET A 119 -15.58 3.96 -14.68
CA MET A 119 -16.98 3.67 -14.96
C MET A 119 -17.12 3.07 -16.35
N ALA A 120 -17.66 1.85 -16.42
CA ALA A 120 -18.15 1.27 -17.66
C ALA A 120 -19.57 1.82 -17.94
N ASN A 121 -19.88 2.10 -19.20
CA ASN A 121 -21.20 2.54 -19.68
C ASN A 121 -21.78 3.71 -18.85
N PRO A 122 -21.15 4.90 -18.87
CA PRO A 122 -21.55 6.02 -18.03
C PRO A 122 -22.99 6.52 -18.24
N GLU A 123 -23.59 6.21 -19.38
CA GLU A 123 -25.00 6.46 -19.69
C GLU A 123 -25.98 5.71 -18.75
N ASP A 124 -25.57 4.59 -18.17
CA ASP A 124 -26.38 3.76 -17.27
C ASP A 124 -26.17 4.12 -15.78
N TYR A 125 -25.40 5.16 -15.49
CA TYR A 125 -25.02 5.53 -14.13
C TYR A 125 -26.23 5.81 -13.23
N ARG A 126 -26.21 5.22 -12.02
CA ARG A 126 -27.19 5.49 -10.96
C ARG A 126 -26.50 6.17 -9.79
N PRO A 127 -27.05 7.26 -9.23
CA PRO A 127 -26.49 7.86 -8.02
C PRO A 127 -26.26 6.82 -6.92
N GLY A 128 -25.04 6.81 -6.37
CA GLY A 128 -24.62 5.84 -5.36
C GLY A 128 -24.02 4.53 -5.91
N SER A 129 -24.00 4.32 -7.22
CA SER A 129 -23.36 3.15 -7.86
C SER A 129 -21.94 3.45 -8.37
N LEU A 130 -21.19 4.28 -7.64
CA LEU A 130 -19.78 4.50 -7.95
C LEU A 130 -19.00 3.18 -7.78
N GLY A 131 -18.00 2.95 -8.62
CA GLY A 131 -16.95 1.97 -8.30
C GLY A 131 -17.21 0.55 -8.78
N ARG A 132 -17.00 0.33 -10.08
CA ARG A 132 -16.45 -0.98 -10.48
C ARG A 132 -14.95 -1.06 -10.21
N GLU A 133 -14.28 0.08 -10.21
CA GLU A 133 -12.87 0.16 -9.95
C GLU A 133 -12.50 1.57 -9.51
N VAL A 134 -11.58 1.64 -8.56
CA VAL A 134 -11.04 2.89 -8.03
C VAL A 134 -9.53 2.83 -7.97
N THR A 135 -8.88 3.97 -8.18
CA THR A 135 -7.47 4.15 -7.84
C THR A 135 -7.38 5.19 -6.73
N LEU A 136 -6.89 4.77 -5.56
CA LEU A 136 -6.62 5.62 -4.41
C LEU A 136 -5.13 5.96 -4.38
N THR A 137 -4.80 7.24 -4.51
CA THR A 137 -3.43 7.73 -4.34
C THR A 137 -3.35 8.64 -3.12
N LEU A 138 -2.44 8.34 -2.21
CA LEU A 138 -2.15 9.13 -1.02
C LEU A 138 -0.74 9.69 -1.16
N GLY A 139 -0.57 11.01 -1.07
CA GLY A 139 0.73 11.66 -1.24
C GLY A 139 1.17 12.40 0.03
N TRP A 140 2.41 12.17 0.46
CA TRP A 140 3.04 12.89 1.58
C TRP A 140 4.42 13.47 1.24
N GLY A 141 5.06 12.98 0.17
CA GLY A 141 6.29 13.57 -0.37
C GLY A 141 7.43 13.59 0.64
N ALA A 142 7.64 12.48 1.37
CA ALA A 142 8.78 12.34 2.28
C ALA A 142 10.12 12.39 1.52
N ILE A 143 10.16 11.83 0.32
CA ILE A 143 11.22 11.93 -0.68
C ILE A 143 10.57 12.46 -1.97
N SER A 144 11.29 13.30 -2.71
CA SER A 144 10.87 13.72 -4.04
C SER A 144 12.02 13.40 -5.00
N ARG A 145 11.74 12.55 -5.99
CA ARG A 145 12.67 12.32 -7.10
C ARG A 145 12.41 13.40 -8.14
N LEU A 146 13.47 14.14 -8.45
CA LEU A 146 13.47 15.15 -9.49
C LEU A 146 14.20 14.56 -10.71
N ASP A 147 13.45 14.26 -11.76
CA ASP A 147 13.99 13.84 -13.05
C ASP A 147 14.07 15.06 -13.96
N LEU A 148 15.30 15.48 -14.29
CA LEU A 148 15.57 16.63 -15.16
C LEU A 148 16.10 16.16 -16.50
N VAL A 149 15.56 16.73 -17.58
CA VAL A 149 16.10 16.60 -18.95
C VAL A 149 16.37 17.99 -19.52
N PRO A 150 17.36 18.16 -20.40
CA PRO A 150 17.54 19.42 -21.12
C PRO A 150 16.25 19.80 -21.84
N ALA A 151 15.75 21.01 -21.61
CA ALA A 151 14.54 21.48 -22.25
C ALA A 151 14.79 21.70 -23.75
N GLY A 152 13.90 21.18 -24.59
CA GLY A 152 13.91 21.42 -26.03
C GLY A 152 12.91 22.50 -26.43
N CYS A 153 13.06 23.02 -27.65
CA CYS A 153 12.02 23.83 -28.29
C CYS A 153 11.61 23.21 -29.63
N ALA A 154 10.47 23.64 -30.18
CA ALA A 154 9.94 23.10 -31.43
C ALA A 154 10.77 23.50 -32.68
N ASP A 155 11.76 24.38 -32.52
CA ASP A 155 12.65 24.81 -33.60
C ASP A 155 13.88 23.89 -33.67
N PRO A 156 14.03 23.07 -34.72
CA PRO A 156 15.16 22.16 -34.88
C PRO A 156 16.47 22.86 -35.21
N GLN A 157 16.48 24.18 -35.42
CA GLN A 157 17.68 24.99 -35.67
C GLN A 157 18.07 25.87 -34.47
N CYS A 158 17.36 25.75 -33.35
CA CYS A 158 17.66 26.53 -32.17
C CYS A 158 18.86 25.92 -31.42
N GLU A 159 19.94 26.69 -31.28
CA GLU A 159 21.13 26.37 -30.47
C GLU A 159 21.08 27.02 -29.07
N GLY A 160 19.92 27.54 -28.67
CA GLY A 160 19.73 28.22 -27.39
C GLY A 160 19.76 27.25 -26.20
N ASP A 161 20.34 27.68 -25.08
CA ASP A 161 20.19 27.00 -23.79
C ASP A 161 18.82 27.34 -23.21
N HIS A 162 17.93 26.35 -23.19
CA HIS A 162 16.57 26.49 -22.64
C HIS A 162 16.46 25.99 -21.20
N GLY A 163 17.58 25.68 -20.56
CA GLY A 163 17.62 25.12 -19.23
C GLY A 163 17.15 23.66 -19.19
N TYR A 164 16.53 23.29 -18.09
CA TYR A 164 16.04 21.94 -17.84
C TYR A 164 14.53 21.98 -17.60
N GLU A 165 13.82 21.01 -18.19
CA GLU A 165 12.48 20.65 -17.78
C GLU A 165 12.54 19.38 -16.94
N GLY A 166 11.52 19.13 -16.13
CA GLY A 166 11.53 17.93 -15.32
C GLY A 166 10.24 17.64 -14.61
N THR A 167 10.14 16.41 -14.15
CA THR A 167 9.02 15.88 -13.38
C THR A 167 9.45 15.65 -11.95
N VAL A 168 8.62 16.09 -11.01
CA VAL A 168 8.77 15.77 -9.59
C VAL A 168 7.81 14.64 -9.28
N ALA A 169 8.35 13.48 -8.91
CA ALA A 169 7.59 12.39 -8.30
C ALA A 169 7.82 12.42 -6.79
N GLY A 170 6.76 12.49 -5.99
CA GLY A 170 6.84 12.41 -4.54
C GLY A 170 6.63 10.99 -4.05
N ASP A 171 7.02 10.70 -2.81
CA ASP A 171 6.53 9.49 -2.13
C ASP A 171 5.01 9.55 -2.03
N ASP A 172 4.38 8.62 -2.72
CA ASP A 172 2.98 8.33 -2.71
C ASP A 172 2.78 6.81 -2.63
N ILE A 173 1.60 6.42 -2.16
CA ILE A 173 1.08 5.08 -2.41
C ILE A 173 -0.12 5.20 -3.32
N SER A 174 -0.17 4.34 -4.34
CA SER A 174 -1.29 4.26 -5.27
C SER A 174 -1.81 2.83 -5.31
N LEU A 175 -3.05 2.64 -4.87
CA LEU A 175 -3.73 1.34 -4.87
C LEU A 175 -4.87 1.33 -5.88
N ARG A 176 -4.85 0.36 -6.80
CA ARG A 176 -5.93 0.14 -7.76
C ARG A 176 -6.78 -1.04 -7.32
N VAL A 177 -8.01 -0.76 -6.90
CA VAL A 177 -8.96 -1.77 -6.43
C VAL A 177 -10.03 -1.98 -7.50
N SER A 178 -10.07 -3.19 -8.05
CA SER A 178 -11.02 -3.58 -9.10
C SER A 178 -12.03 -4.59 -8.56
N GLY A 179 -13.32 -4.28 -8.69
CA GLY A 179 -14.40 -5.16 -8.24
C GLY A 179 -14.55 -6.43 -9.09
N GLU A 180 -14.00 -6.45 -10.29
CA GLU A 180 -13.93 -7.66 -11.13
C GLU A 180 -12.87 -8.65 -10.63
N VAL A 181 -11.83 -8.15 -9.96
CA VAL A 181 -10.70 -8.95 -9.44
C VAL A 181 -10.91 -9.27 -7.96
N SER A 182 -11.19 -8.25 -7.15
CA SER A 182 -11.25 -8.32 -5.69
C SER A 182 -12.69 -8.33 -5.14
N GLY A 183 -13.70 -8.22 -6.00
CA GLY A 183 -15.10 -8.15 -5.60
C GLY A 183 -15.57 -6.73 -5.28
N ALA A 184 -16.89 -6.50 -5.38
CA ALA A 184 -17.49 -5.19 -5.17
C ALA A 184 -17.30 -4.65 -3.73
N GLN A 185 -17.18 -5.54 -2.74
CA GLN A 185 -16.95 -5.17 -1.35
C GLN A 185 -15.58 -4.51 -1.16
N ALA A 186 -14.52 -5.04 -1.79
CA ALA A 186 -13.18 -4.45 -1.71
C ALA A 186 -13.14 -3.00 -2.25
N VAL A 187 -13.90 -2.72 -3.31
CA VAL A 187 -14.03 -1.35 -3.85
C VAL A 187 -14.71 -0.45 -2.82
N GLN A 188 -15.76 -0.94 -2.16
CA GLN A 188 -16.47 -0.20 -1.13
C GLN A 188 -15.58 0.08 0.09
N GLU A 189 -14.81 -0.90 0.56
CA GLU A 189 -13.83 -0.75 1.64
C GLU A 189 -12.77 0.30 1.29
N ALA A 190 -12.24 0.29 0.06
CA ALA A 190 -11.29 1.31 -0.40
C ALA A 190 -11.91 2.71 -0.42
N LEU A 191 -13.19 2.83 -0.81
CA LEU A 191 -13.93 4.09 -0.76
C LEU A 191 -14.18 4.56 0.68
N ASP A 192 -14.51 3.66 1.59
CA ASP A 192 -14.71 3.96 3.01
C ASP A 192 -13.41 4.41 3.67
N PHE A 193 -12.31 3.72 3.40
CA PHE A 193 -10.99 4.13 3.85
C PHE A 193 -10.59 5.49 3.29
N ALA A 194 -10.78 5.73 1.98
CA ALA A 194 -10.49 7.01 1.35
C ALA A 194 -11.29 8.15 2.00
N ARG A 195 -12.58 7.94 2.30
CA ARG A 195 -13.41 8.91 3.04
C ARG A 195 -12.85 9.20 4.43
N ALA A 196 -12.43 8.19 5.16
CA ALA A 196 -11.86 8.35 6.50
C ALA A 196 -10.56 9.18 6.46
N VAL A 197 -9.69 8.92 5.48
CA VAL A 197 -8.45 9.71 5.29
C VAL A 197 -8.78 11.15 4.88
N GLN A 198 -9.69 11.35 3.93
CA GLN A 198 -10.14 12.69 3.50
C GLN A 198 -10.71 13.51 4.66
N ALA A 199 -11.44 12.89 5.58
CA ALA A 199 -12.01 13.54 6.76
C ALA A 199 -10.96 13.99 7.79
N ASN A 200 -9.75 13.42 7.74
CA ASN A 200 -8.66 13.70 8.67
C ASN A 200 -7.47 14.44 8.02
N LEU A 201 -7.59 14.85 6.76
CA LEU A 201 -6.52 15.52 6.02
C LEU A 201 -6.16 16.88 6.65
N GLY A 202 -4.87 17.11 6.88
CA GLY A 202 -4.36 18.37 7.44
C GLY A 202 -4.57 18.57 8.95
N ARG A 203 -4.99 17.53 9.68
CA ARG A 203 -4.99 17.50 11.15
C ARG A 203 -3.60 17.11 11.69
#